data_AF-A0AAU9WT54-F1
#
_entry.id   AF-A0AAU9WT54-F1
#
_cell.length_a   1.000
_cell.length_b   1.000
_cell.length_c   1.000
_cell.angle_alpha   90.00
_cell.angle_beta   90.00
_cell.angle_gamma   90.00
#
_symmetry.space_group_name_H-M   'P 1'
#
loop_
_entity.id
_entity.type
_entity.pdbx_description
1 polymer ?
#
loop_
_entity_poly.entity_id
_entity_poly.type
_entity_poly.pdbx_seq_one_letter_code
_entity_poly.pdbx_strand_id
1 'polypeptide(L)'
;MDPEGSELRKAHRLRRRIYQNPGPNYSWHCDGYDKLKPFSFPIYGCRSRKIIWLYVTRSNNQPNNVAAYFLDAVGEYCGCPVDLVTDLGTENGIIAAIQSFFSDDPDSHRYVPSPRN
;
A
#
# COMPACT_ATOMS: atom_id res chain seq x y z
N MET A 1 10.44 12.60 -15.18
CA MET A 1 11.80 12.07 -14.90
C MET A 1 12.45 12.94 -13.85
N ASP A 2 12.60 12.42 -12.63
CA ASP A 2 13.32 13.03 -11.49
C ASP A 2 14.86 12.90 -11.69
N PRO A 3 15.55 13.95 -12.16
CA PRO A 3 16.98 13.89 -12.49
C PRO A 3 17.82 13.78 -11.21
N GLU A 4 17.38 14.43 -10.13
CA GLU A 4 18.05 14.42 -8.83
C GLU A 4 18.00 13.03 -8.20
N GLY A 5 16.84 12.38 -8.21
CA GLY A 5 16.68 11.00 -7.75
C GLY A 5 17.50 9.99 -8.56
N SER A 6 17.71 10.23 -9.86
CA SER A 6 18.58 9.41 -10.70
C SER A 6 20.05 9.54 -10.32
N GLU A 7 20.55 10.77 -10.17
CA GLU A 7 21.95 11.02 -9.78
C GLU A 7 22.25 10.52 -8.36
N LEU A 8 21.31 10.64 -7.43
CA LEU A 8 21.45 10.09 -6.08
C LEU A 8 21.54 8.54 -6.07
N ARG A 9 20.82 7.84 -6.96
CA ARG A 9 20.93 6.38 -7.10
C ARG A 9 22.29 5.98 -7.69
N LYS A 10 22.78 6.72 -8.69
CA LYS A 10 24.11 6.51 -9.30
C LYS A 10 25.26 6.80 -8.33
N ALA A 11 25.04 7.65 -7.33
CA ALA A 11 26.05 7.94 -6.29
C ALA A 11 26.23 6.80 -5.26
N HIS A 12 25.51 5.68 -5.39
CA HIS A 12 25.53 4.53 -4.46
C HIS A 12 25.28 4.91 -2.97
N ARG A 13 24.70 6.09 -2.71
CA ARG A 13 24.44 6.58 -1.36
C ARG A 13 22.98 6.35 -1.00
N LEU A 14 22.72 5.29 -0.22
CA LEU A 14 21.37 5.00 0.27
C LEU A 14 20.93 6.05 1.29
N ARG A 15 20.25 7.11 0.83
CA ARG A 15 19.51 8.02 1.71
C ARG A 15 18.22 7.33 2.14
N ARG A 16 18.20 6.82 3.36
CA ARG A 16 16.97 6.29 3.99
C ARG A 16 16.11 7.47 4.43
N ARG A 17 14.84 7.51 4.01
CA ARG A 17 13.86 8.42 4.62
C ARG A 17 13.67 8.00 6.08
N ILE A 18 13.67 8.97 6.99
CA ILE A 18 13.28 8.73 8.38
C ILE A 18 11.77 8.55 8.35
N TYR A 19 11.32 7.30 8.52
CA TYR A 19 9.90 6.98 8.61
C TYR A 19 9.52 6.97 10.09
N GLN A 20 8.85 8.02 10.55
CA GLN A 20 8.24 8.05 11.89
C GLN A 20 6.82 7.50 11.77
N ASN A 21 6.53 6.45 12.54
CA ASN A 21 5.20 5.87 12.61
C ASN A 21 4.93 5.57 14.10
N PRO A 22 3.88 6.14 14.72
CA PRO A 22 3.56 6.00 16.14
C PRO A 22 3.47 4.57 16.66
N GLY A 23 3.13 3.59 15.83
CA GLY A 23 3.07 2.20 16.24
C GLY A 23 2.53 1.25 15.18
N PRO A 24 2.54 -0.07 15.45
CA PRO A 24 1.83 -1.03 14.62
C PRO A 24 0.36 -0.63 14.48
N ASN A 25 -0.22 -0.87 13.30
CA ASN A 25 -1.59 -0.52 12.92
C ASN A 25 -1.91 0.99 12.81
N TYR A 26 -0.96 1.89 13.02
CA TYR A 26 -1.21 3.31 12.78
C TYR A 26 -1.33 3.62 11.27
N SER A 27 -0.30 3.29 10.48
CA SER A 27 -0.34 3.44 9.02
C SER A 27 -0.20 2.09 8.31
N TRP A 28 -1.09 1.80 7.39
CA TRP A 28 -1.08 0.59 6.56
C TRP A 28 -0.60 0.95 5.14
N HIS A 29 0.45 0.29 4.68
CA HIS A 29 0.97 0.48 3.32
C HIS A 29 0.62 -0.71 2.46
N CYS A 30 -0.21 -0.51 1.44
CA CYS A 30 -0.56 -1.55 0.47
C CYS A 30 0.25 -1.35 -0.82
N ASP A 31 0.72 -2.46 -1.40
CA ASP A 31 1.48 -2.45 -2.65
C ASP A 31 1.33 -3.79 -3.41
N GLY A 32 1.40 -3.71 -4.73
CA GLY A 32 1.40 -4.84 -5.65
C GLY A 32 2.82 -5.28 -6.01
N TYR A 33 3.06 -6.58 -5.99
CA TYR A 33 4.33 -7.18 -6.39
C TYR A 33 4.18 -8.02 -7.67
N ASP A 34 4.67 -7.47 -8.77
CA ASP A 34 4.47 -8.00 -10.13
C ASP A 34 5.62 -8.86 -10.66
N LYS A 35 6.73 -9.03 -9.92
CA LYS A 35 7.88 -9.79 -10.48
C LYS A 35 7.56 -11.27 -10.74
N LEU A 36 6.56 -11.82 -10.07
CA LEU A 36 6.11 -13.20 -10.24
C LEU A 36 4.86 -13.32 -11.12
N LYS A 37 4.38 -12.19 -11.67
CA LYS A 37 3.24 -12.14 -12.60
C LYS A 37 3.48 -12.97 -13.88
N PRO A 38 4.69 -13.06 -14.47
CA PRO A 38 4.96 -13.97 -15.59
C PRO A 38 4.72 -15.45 -15.28
N PHE A 39 4.77 -15.82 -13.99
CA PHE A 39 4.48 -17.17 -13.51
C PHE A 39 3.03 -17.32 -13.01
N SER A 40 2.16 -16.35 -13.29
CA SER A 40 0.77 -16.30 -12.81
C SER A 40 0.62 -16.19 -11.29
N PHE A 41 1.63 -15.66 -10.60
CA PHE A 41 1.59 -15.42 -9.15
C PHE A 41 1.79 -13.92 -8.82
N PRO A 42 0.93 -13.01 -9.28
CA PRO A 42 0.96 -11.65 -8.75
C PRO A 42 0.62 -11.67 -7.27
N ILE A 43 1.33 -10.87 -6.49
CA ILE A 43 1.16 -10.80 -5.05
C ILE A 43 0.66 -9.41 -4.69
N TYR A 44 -0.30 -9.32 -3.78
CA TYR A 44 -0.75 -8.06 -3.19
C TYR A 44 -0.60 -8.12 -1.68
N GLY A 45 0.07 -7.13 -1.10
CA GLY A 45 0.45 -7.17 0.32
C GLY A 45 0.25 -5.85 1.02
N CYS A 46 0.11 -5.91 2.34
CA CYS A 46 0.05 -4.74 3.21
C CYS A 46 0.96 -4.88 4.43
N ARG A 47 1.56 -3.76 4.85
CA ARG A 47 2.43 -3.68 6.03
C ARG A 47 2.16 -2.47 6.92
N SER A 48 2.27 -2.67 8.23
CA SER A 48 2.24 -1.63 9.26
C SER A 48 3.32 -1.91 10.32
N ARG A 49 4.59 -1.84 9.90
CA ARG A 49 5.78 -2.35 10.65
C ARG A 49 5.85 -3.86 10.89
N LYS A 50 4.72 -4.55 10.76
CA LYS A 50 4.58 -5.98 10.53
C LYS A 50 3.84 -6.22 9.21
N ILE A 51 3.91 -7.44 8.69
CA ILE A 51 3.05 -7.85 7.57
C ILE A 51 1.62 -7.98 8.12
N ILE A 52 0.67 -7.30 7.49
CA ILE A 52 -0.76 -7.39 7.83
C ILE A 52 -1.38 -8.52 7.01
N TRP A 53 -1.12 -8.53 5.70
CA TRP A 53 -1.48 -9.64 4.82
C TRP A 53 -0.50 -9.76 3.64
N LEU A 54 -0.54 -10.93 3.01
CA LEU A 54 0.15 -11.23 1.77
C LEU A 54 -0.67 -12.24 0.97
N TYR A 55 -1.37 -11.79 -0.07
CA TYR A 55 -2.21 -12.64 -0.90
C TYR A 55 -1.55 -12.87 -2.26
N VAL A 56 -1.49 -14.14 -2.68
CA VAL A 56 -1.28 -14.48 -4.09
C VAL A 56 -2.64 -14.40 -4.78
N THR A 57 -2.75 -13.54 -5.79
CA THR A 57 -4.02 -13.29 -6.48
C THR A 57 -3.95 -13.74 -7.94
N ARG A 58 -5.10 -13.92 -8.58
CA ARG A 58 -5.17 -14.10 -10.05
C ARG A 58 -5.04 -12.77 -10.78
N SER A 59 -5.47 -11.68 -10.14
CA SER A 59 -5.36 -10.33 -10.67
C SER A 59 -5.32 -9.33 -9.52
N ASN A 60 -4.21 -8.60 -9.44
CA ASN A 60 -4.05 -7.46 -8.53
C ASN A 60 -4.64 -6.15 -9.08
N ASN A 61 -5.22 -6.19 -10.28
CA ASN A 61 -5.84 -5.01 -10.91
C ASN A 61 -7.34 -4.89 -10.62
N GLN A 62 -7.91 -5.81 -9.81
CA GLN A 62 -9.34 -5.83 -9.52
C GLN A 62 -9.62 -5.19 -8.14
N PRO A 63 -10.31 -4.04 -8.09
CA PRO A 63 -10.56 -3.33 -6.83
C PRO A 63 -11.31 -4.16 -5.78
N ASN A 64 -12.22 -5.05 -6.21
CA ASN A 64 -13.01 -5.89 -5.30
C ASN A 64 -12.14 -6.88 -4.51
N ASN A 65 -11.08 -7.42 -5.12
CA ASN A 65 -10.17 -8.33 -4.44
C ASN A 65 -9.39 -7.59 -3.37
N VAL A 66 -8.88 -6.41 -3.71
CA VAL A 66 -8.14 -5.53 -2.79
C VAL A 66 -9.03 -5.12 -1.61
N ALA A 67 -10.29 -4.79 -1.88
CA ALA A 67 -11.28 -4.47 -0.85
C ALA A 67 -11.56 -5.65 0.08
N ALA A 68 -11.71 -6.87 -0.46
CA ALA A 68 -11.89 -8.06 0.36
C ALA A 68 -10.71 -8.28 1.31
N TYR A 69 -9.47 -8.19 0.81
CA TYR A 69 -8.26 -8.34 1.64
C TYR A 69 -8.20 -7.30 2.77
N PHE A 70 -8.60 -6.06 2.48
CA PHE A 70 -8.66 -5.00 3.47
C PHE A 70 -9.70 -5.29 4.55
N LEU A 71 -10.92 -5.68 4.16
CA LEU A 71 -12.01 -5.98 5.10
C LEU A 71 -11.71 -7.21 5.96
N ASP A 72 -11.12 -8.25 5.38
CA ASP A 72 -10.67 -9.43 6.12
C ASP A 72 -9.68 -9.03 7.23
N ALA A 73 -8.71 -8.17 6.90
CA ALA A 73 -7.75 -7.68 7.87
C ALA A 73 -8.38 -6.77 8.93
N VAL A 74 -9.30 -5.88 8.56
CA VAL A 74 -10.03 -5.05 9.54
C VAL A 74 -10.81 -5.92 10.52
N GLY A 75 -11.45 -7.00 10.03
CA GLY A 75 -12.15 -7.97 10.85
C GLY A 75 -11.21 -8.76 11.77
N GLU A 76 -10.09 -9.26 11.26
CA GLU A 76 -9.10 -10.03 12.02
C GLU A 76 -8.43 -9.20 13.13
N TYR A 77 -8.08 -7.95 12.83
CA TYR A 77 -7.44 -7.05 13.78
C TYR A 77 -8.43 -6.26 14.65
N CYS A 78 -9.74 -6.49 14.47
CA CYS A 78 -10.82 -5.77 15.14
C CYS A 78 -10.64 -4.24 15.09
N GLY A 79 -10.16 -3.71 13.97
CA GLY A 79 -9.82 -2.28 13.86
C GLY A 79 -9.29 -1.85 12.49
N CYS A 80 -9.43 -0.56 12.23
CA CYS A 80 -9.00 0.11 11.00
C CYS A 80 -7.69 0.88 11.24
N PRO A 81 -6.79 1.03 10.25
CA PRO A 81 -5.65 1.94 10.40
C PRO A 81 -6.11 3.39 10.54
N VAL A 82 -5.26 4.23 11.12
CA VAL A 82 -5.45 5.68 11.13
C VAL A 82 -5.20 6.26 9.74
N ASP A 83 -4.19 5.73 9.04
CA ASP A 83 -3.75 6.22 7.73
C ASP A 83 -3.51 5.05 6.78
N LEU A 84 -4.24 5.01 5.67
CA LEU A 84 -4.06 4.02 4.60
C LEU A 84 -3.26 4.65 3.46
N VAL A 85 -2.17 4.01 3.10
CA VAL A 85 -1.20 4.52 2.12
C VAL A 85 -1.09 3.56 0.96
N THR A 86 -1.40 4.03 -0.25
CA THR A 86 -1.35 3.22 -1.48
C THR A 86 -0.67 3.99 -2.60
N ASP A 87 -0.26 3.32 -3.67
CA ASP A 87 0.12 3.98 -4.90
C ASP A 87 -1.12 4.47 -5.68
N LEU A 88 -0.89 5.25 -6.74
CA LEU A 88 -1.92 5.76 -7.67
C LEU A 88 -2.52 4.66 -8.58
N GLY A 89 -2.73 3.46 -8.04
CA GLY A 89 -3.39 2.34 -8.71
C GLY A 89 -4.92 2.50 -8.71
N THR A 90 -5.56 2.17 -9.83
CA THR A 90 -7.03 2.18 -9.97
C THR A 90 -7.71 1.12 -9.08
N GLU A 91 -6.98 0.07 -8.73
CA GLU A 91 -7.40 -1.00 -7.83
C GLU A 91 -7.61 -0.53 -6.39
N ASN A 92 -7.00 0.59 -6.00
CA ASN A 92 -7.02 1.07 -4.62
C ASN A 92 -8.22 1.98 -4.32
N GLY A 93 -9.01 2.37 -5.32
CA GLY A 93 -10.10 3.34 -5.13
C GLY A 93 -11.17 2.87 -4.15
N ILE A 94 -11.50 1.57 -4.14
CA ILE A 94 -12.51 1.02 -3.20
C ILE A 94 -11.97 1.02 -1.77
N ILE A 95 -10.71 0.64 -1.54
CA ILE A 95 -10.15 0.64 -0.18
C ILE A 95 -9.98 2.05 0.37
N ALA A 96 -9.69 3.04 -0.48
CA ALA A 96 -9.68 4.44 -0.10
C ALA A 96 -11.06 4.87 0.42
N ALA A 97 -12.12 4.54 -0.30
CA ALA A 97 -13.49 4.85 0.10
C ALA A 97 -13.91 4.14 1.40
N ILE A 98 -13.58 2.85 1.55
CA ILE A 98 -13.89 2.09 2.78
C ILE A 98 -13.14 2.69 3.97
N GLN A 99 -11.85 3.00 3.81
CA GLN A 99 -11.04 3.62 4.85
C GLN A 99 -11.66 4.94 5.31
N SER A 100 -11.95 5.85 4.38
CA SER A 100 -12.56 7.15 4.70
C SER A 100 -13.89 7.01 5.41
N PHE A 101 -14.68 5.99 5.06
CA PHE A 101 -15.95 5.71 5.73
C PHE A 101 -15.76 5.17 7.15
N PHE A 102 -14.81 4.26 7.38
CA PHE A 102 -14.57 3.68 8.71
C PHE A 102 -13.88 4.65 9.68
N SER A 103 -13.06 5.56 9.17
CA SER A 103 -12.37 6.58 9.98
C SER A 103 -13.21 7.84 10.21
N ASP A 104 -14.31 8.02 9.46
CA ASP A 104 -15.06 9.29 9.36
C ASP A 104 -14.14 10.47 8.97
N ASP A 105 -13.13 10.20 8.14
CA ASP A 105 -12.11 11.16 7.73
C ASP A 105 -11.74 10.98 6.24
N PRO A 106 -12.08 11.94 5.35
CA PRO A 106 -11.74 11.87 3.93
C PRO A 106 -10.22 11.90 3.67
N ASP A 107 -9.42 12.43 4.60
CA ASP A 107 -7.96 12.55 4.47
C ASP A 107 -7.19 11.35 5.06
N SER A 108 -7.90 10.34 5.58
CA SER A 108 -7.32 9.12 6.15
C SER A 108 -6.75 8.14 5.11
N HIS A 109 -6.89 8.45 3.81
CA HIS A 109 -6.23 7.74 2.71
C HIS A 109 -5.28 8.67 1.96
N ARG A 110 -4.07 8.19 1.68
CA ARG A 110 -3.04 8.96 0.96
C ARG A 110 -2.46 8.17 -0.21
N TYR A 111 -2.53 8.78 -1.39
CA TYR A 111 -1.81 8.32 -2.57
C TYR A 111 -0.35 8.73 -2.52
N VAL A 112 0.56 7.77 -2.67
CA VAL A 112 1.99 8.04 -2.81
C VAL A 112 2.35 8.09 -4.30
N PRO A 113 2.95 9.18 -4.79
CA PRO A 113 3.42 9.23 -6.16
C PRO A 113 4.52 8.19 -6.37
N SER A 114 4.37 7.37 -7.43
CA SER A 114 5.40 6.43 -7.85
C SER A 114 6.63 7.21 -8.33
N PRO A 115 7.85 6.96 -7.80
CA PRO A 115 9.08 7.61 -8.25
C PRO A 115 9.51 7.28 -9.69
N ARG A 116 8.67 6.58 -10.46
CA ARG A 116 8.95 6.12 -11.82
C ARG A 116 8.44 7.04 -12.93
N ASN A 117 7.87 8.21 -12.60
CA ASN A 117 7.47 9.22 -13.60
C ASN A 117 8.55 10.29 -13.85
#